data_AF-A0A969K7Y9-F1
#
_entry.id   AF-A0A969K7Y9-F1
#
_cell.length_a   1.000
_cell.length_b   1.000
_cell.length_c   1.000
_cell.angle_alpha   90.00
_cell.angle_beta   90.00
_cell.angle_gamma   90.00
#
_symmetry.space_group_name_H-M   'P 1'
#
loop_
_entity.id
_entity.type
_entity.pdbx_description
1 polymer ?
#
loop_
_entity_poly.entity_id
_entity_poly.type
_entity_poly.pdbx_seq_one_letter_code
_entity_poly.pdbx_strand_id
1 'polypeptide(L)'
;MLFDFAREEHVRLFTPLGDAVMGGLSTCSLDDSGSGYALFRGIVRLERGGGFASIRSSARPVDLSGCDGLEIRARADDRSYRIGVRMDDRFDGIVYRADLDAERGRWDTVRIPFSRLLPSFRGRSVPGAPAFDPARFTSMGFVIGDRQAGPFELALAHVAAGTWDEPAIGGV
;
A
#
# COMPACT_ATOMS: atom_id res chain seq x y z
N MET A 1 -0.13 -5.83 15.27
CA MET A 1 0.62 -6.18 14.05
C MET A 1 -0.35 -6.77 13.02
N LEU A 2 -0.30 -6.34 11.75
CA LEU A 2 -1.16 -6.85 10.67
C LEU A 2 -0.41 -7.77 9.72
N PHE A 3 0.79 -7.35 9.32
CA PHE A 3 1.68 -8.08 8.43
C PHE A 3 3.12 -7.90 8.91
N ASP A 4 3.83 -9.00 9.00
CA ASP A 4 5.26 -9.06 9.34
C ASP A 4 5.94 -9.76 8.17
N PHE A 5 6.72 -8.99 7.40
CA PHE A 5 7.34 -9.45 6.16
C PHE A 5 8.68 -10.17 6.40
N ALA A 6 9.11 -10.36 7.65
CA ALA A 6 10.12 -11.35 7.99
C ALA A 6 9.57 -12.79 7.92
N ARG A 7 8.25 -12.95 7.78
CA ARG A 7 7.54 -14.22 7.84
C ARG A 7 7.00 -14.58 6.47
N GLU A 8 7.50 -15.68 5.91
CA GLU A 8 7.15 -16.14 4.56
C GLU A 8 5.64 -16.32 4.37
N GLU A 9 4.92 -16.80 5.40
CA GLU A 9 3.47 -16.97 5.32
C GLU A 9 2.73 -15.64 5.14
N HIS A 10 3.25 -14.53 5.65
CA HIS A 10 2.67 -13.21 5.43
C HIS A 10 3.01 -12.66 4.04
N VAL A 11 4.22 -12.93 3.54
CA VAL A 11 4.60 -12.61 2.15
C VAL A 11 3.65 -13.31 1.18
N ARG A 12 3.36 -14.60 1.41
CA ARG A 12 2.45 -15.43 0.60
C ARG A 12 0.99 -14.96 0.62
N LEU A 13 0.59 -14.09 1.56
CA LEU A 13 -0.74 -13.48 1.53
C LEU A 13 -0.88 -12.44 0.42
N PHE A 14 0.22 -11.90 -0.11
CA PHE A 14 0.18 -10.86 -1.12
C PHE A 14 0.30 -11.43 -2.53
N THR A 15 -0.57 -10.96 -3.41
CA THR A 15 -0.56 -11.32 -4.83
C THR A 15 -0.13 -10.11 -5.66
N PRO A 16 0.83 -10.27 -6.58
CA PRO A 16 1.15 -9.26 -7.59
C PRO A 16 -0.03 -8.99 -8.51
N LEU A 17 -0.30 -7.72 -8.75
CA LEU A 17 -1.33 -7.19 -9.64
C LEU A 17 -0.68 -6.18 -10.57
N GLY A 18 -0.59 -6.51 -11.84
CA GLY A 18 -0.04 -5.65 -12.89
C GLY A 18 -1.12 -4.99 -13.75
N ASP A 19 -0.65 -4.17 -14.68
CA ASP A 19 -1.48 -3.51 -15.69
C ASP A 19 -1.84 -4.40 -16.90
N ALA A 20 -1.50 -5.69 -16.84
CA ALA A 20 -1.72 -6.66 -17.91
C ALA A 20 -3.19 -6.81 -18.34
N VAL A 21 -4.14 -6.63 -17.42
CA VAL A 21 -5.58 -6.63 -17.73
C VAL A 21 -5.95 -5.51 -18.71
N MET A 22 -5.21 -4.40 -18.67
CA MET A 22 -5.36 -3.28 -19.60
C MET A 22 -4.44 -3.39 -20.82
N GLY A 23 -3.71 -4.51 -20.98
CA GLY A 23 -2.74 -4.74 -22.05
C GLY A 23 -1.33 -4.22 -21.74
N GLY A 24 -1.10 -3.65 -20.56
CA GLY A 24 0.19 -3.16 -20.11
C GLY A 24 1.22 -4.26 -19.89
N LEU A 25 2.49 -3.86 -19.79
CA LEU A 25 3.64 -4.75 -19.70
C LEU A 25 4.43 -4.58 -18.39
N SER A 26 3.86 -3.89 -17.39
CA SER A 26 4.52 -3.73 -16.11
C SER A 26 4.57 -5.07 -15.37
N THR A 27 5.69 -5.31 -14.69
CA THR A 27 5.93 -6.55 -13.93
C THR A 27 6.20 -6.21 -12.48
N CYS A 28 5.82 -7.11 -11.58
CA CYS A 28 6.23 -7.03 -10.18
C CYS A 28 6.16 -8.38 -9.46
N SER A 29 6.91 -8.47 -8.37
CA SER A 29 6.89 -9.57 -7.40
C SER A 29 6.94 -9.00 -5.99
N LEU A 30 6.55 -9.83 -5.01
CA LEU A 30 6.90 -9.64 -3.61
C LEU A 30 7.68 -10.88 -3.17
N ASP A 31 8.98 -10.71 -2.97
CA ASP A 31 9.88 -11.81 -2.63
C ASP A 31 10.39 -11.65 -1.19
N ASP A 32 10.50 -12.74 -0.44
CA ASP A 32 11.24 -12.74 0.83
C ASP A 32 12.72 -12.46 0.54
N SER A 33 13.31 -11.49 1.25
CA SER A 33 14.74 -11.16 1.10
C SER A 33 15.66 -12.16 1.81
N GLY A 34 15.13 -13.02 2.69
CA GLY A 34 15.90 -13.86 3.60
C GLY A 34 16.62 -13.08 4.71
N SER A 35 16.35 -11.77 4.83
CA SER A 35 17.02 -10.84 5.75
C SER A 35 16.03 -10.14 6.70
N GLY A 36 14.87 -10.75 6.96
CA GLY A 36 13.86 -10.22 7.88
C GLY A 36 12.95 -9.14 7.29
N TYR A 37 12.81 -9.10 5.97
CA TYR A 37 11.90 -8.20 5.24
C TYR A 37 11.57 -8.77 3.86
N ALA A 38 10.56 -8.22 3.19
CA ALA A 38 10.22 -8.57 1.81
C ALA A 38 10.52 -7.43 0.83
N LEU A 39 10.78 -7.76 -0.43
CA LEU A 39 11.07 -6.84 -1.52
C LEU A 39 9.92 -6.80 -2.52
N PHE A 40 9.19 -5.68 -2.54
CA PHE A 40 8.26 -5.37 -3.62
C PHE A 40 9.04 -4.69 -4.74
N ARG A 41 9.24 -5.38 -5.86
CA ARG A 41 10.10 -4.90 -6.95
C ARG A 41 9.56 -5.27 -8.31
N GLY A 42 10.06 -4.60 -9.34
CA GLY A 42 9.67 -4.88 -10.70
C GLY A 42 10.07 -3.79 -11.67
N ILE A 43 9.37 -3.72 -12.79
CA ILE A 43 9.60 -2.70 -13.82
C ILE A 43 8.26 -2.13 -14.26
N VAL A 44 8.10 -0.82 -14.13
CA VAL A 44 6.96 -0.09 -14.71
C VAL A 44 7.24 0.20 -16.18
N ARG A 45 6.29 -0.17 -17.03
CA ARG A 45 6.30 0.05 -18.49
C ARG A 45 5.13 0.96 -18.85
N LEU A 46 5.32 1.91 -19.78
CA LEU A 46 4.26 2.83 -20.22
C LEU A 46 3.56 2.34 -21.49
N GLU A 47 4.13 1.32 -22.13
CA GLU A 47 3.64 0.69 -23.32
C GLU A 47 2.21 0.15 -23.09
N ARG A 48 1.38 0.24 -24.15
CA ARG A 48 0.03 -0.32 -24.19
C ARG A 48 -0.91 0.17 -23.08
N GLY A 49 -0.74 1.43 -22.67
CA GLY A 49 -1.59 2.03 -21.64
C GLY A 49 -1.24 1.57 -20.22
N GLY A 50 -0.08 0.95 -20.04
CA GLY A 50 0.47 0.61 -18.73
C GLY A 50 0.93 1.84 -17.92
N GLY A 51 1.58 1.55 -16.81
CA GLY A 51 2.22 2.56 -15.97
C GLY A 51 2.01 2.36 -14.48
N PHE A 52 1.62 1.16 -14.04
CA PHE A 52 1.52 0.82 -12.63
C PHE A 52 1.87 -0.64 -12.35
N ALA A 53 2.33 -0.88 -11.13
CA ALA A 53 2.50 -2.21 -10.56
C ALA A 53 2.04 -2.17 -9.10
N SER A 54 1.40 -3.25 -8.64
CA SER A 54 0.86 -3.31 -7.29
C SER A 54 0.92 -4.71 -6.71
N ILE A 55 0.84 -4.80 -5.39
CA ILE A 55 0.64 -6.04 -4.65
C ILE A 55 -0.55 -5.86 -3.72
N ARG A 56 -1.34 -6.91 -3.51
CA ARG A 56 -2.52 -6.87 -2.63
C ARG A 56 -2.59 -8.10 -1.74
N SER A 57 -2.83 -7.89 -0.45
CA SER A 57 -3.05 -8.96 0.52
C SER A 57 -4.35 -9.70 0.22
N SER A 58 -4.42 -10.96 0.65
CA SER A 58 -5.66 -11.72 0.74
C SER A 58 -6.65 -10.98 1.63
N ALA A 59 -7.94 -11.12 1.34
CA ALA A 59 -9.00 -10.57 2.16
C ALA A 59 -9.03 -11.27 3.52
N ARG A 60 -8.86 -10.49 4.58
CA ARG A 60 -8.98 -10.91 5.98
C ARG A 60 -9.63 -9.76 6.75
N PRO A 61 -10.95 -9.81 6.96
CA PRO A 61 -11.64 -8.80 7.77
C PRO A 61 -11.00 -8.69 9.16
N VAL A 62 -10.65 -7.46 9.55
CA VAL A 62 -10.13 -7.13 10.87
C VAL A 62 -10.79 -5.83 11.32
N ASP A 63 -11.30 -5.80 12.54
CA ASP A 63 -11.81 -4.58 13.14
C ASP A 63 -10.65 -3.74 13.67
N LEU A 64 -10.46 -2.56 13.07
CA LEU A 64 -9.44 -1.57 13.46
C LEU A 64 -10.05 -0.31 14.09
N SER A 65 -11.30 -0.36 14.56
CA SER A 65 -11.99 0.77 15.18
C SER A 65 -11.29 1.35 16.41
N GLY A 66 -10.47 0.55 17.09
CA GLY A 66 -9.63 0.98 18.21
C GLY A 66 -8.27 1.56 17.82
N CYS A 67 -8.03 1.88 16.54
CA CYS A 67 -6.77 2.42 16.03
C CYS A 67 -7.00 3.74 15.29
N ASP A 68 -5.97 4.59 15.25
CA ASP A 68 -6.03 5.88 14.55
C ASP A 68 -5.44 5.80 13.14
N GLY A 69 -4.61 4.79 12.87
CA GLY A 69 -4.00 4.62 11.56
C GLY A 69 -3.13 3.38 11.42
N LEU A 70 -2.43 3.34 10.29
CA LEU A 70 -1.44 2.32 9.97
C LEU A 70 -0.03 2.84 10.26
N GLU A 71 0.84 1.96 10.73
CA GLU A 71 2.29 2.17 10.83
C GLU A 71 2.99 1.20 9.89
N ILE A 72 3.87 1.73 9.04
CA ILE A 72 4.52 0.97 7.98
C ILE A 72 6.02 1.21 8.08
N ARG A 73 6.76 0.14 8.37
CA ARG A 73 8.23 0.15 8.33
C ARG A 73 8.69 -0.25 6.94
N ALA A 74 9.24 0.70 6.19
CA ALA A 74 9.66 0.50 4.81
C ALA A 74 10.96 1.23 4.48
N ARG A 75 11.61 0.85 3.38
CA ARG A 75 12.70 1.61 2.76
C ARG A 75 12.40 1.72 1.27
N ALA A 76 12.17 2.95 0.81
CA ALA A 76 11.91 3.24 -0.59
C ALA A 76 13.22 3.49 -1.34
N ASP A 77 13.23 3.14 -2.62
CA ASP A 77 14.19 3.66 -3.60
C ASP A 77 13.82 5.10 -3.99
N ASP A 78 14.25 5.55 -5.17
CA ASP A 78 13.95 6.88 -5.68
C ASP A 78 12.54 7.04 -6.28
N ARG A 79 11.61 6.11 -6.00
CA ARG A 79 10.24 6.15 -6.49
C ARG A 79 9.26 6.58 -5.41
N SER A 80 8.09 7.01 -5.86
CA SER A 80 6.93 7.30 -5.01
C SER A 80 5.96 6.13 -5.01
N TYR A 81 5.54 5.73 -3.81
CA TYR A 81 4.61 4.63 -3.58
C TYR A 81 3.36 5.12 -2.88
N ARG A 82 2.28 4.35 -3.01
CA ARG A 82 1.06 4.55 -2.24
C ARG A 82 0.64 3.25 -1.58
N ILE A 83 -0.16 3.39 -0.54
CA ILE A 83 -0.98 2.29 -0.05
C ILE A 83 -2.38 2.34 -0.64
N GLY A 84 -3.01 1.17 -0.70
CA GLY A 84 -4.43 1.03 -0.97
C GLY A 84 -5.06 0.09 0.04
N VAL A 85 -6.16 0.51 0.65
CA VAL A 85 -6.92 -0.26 1.65
C VAL A 85 -8.35 -0.47 1.16
N ARG A 86 -8.96 -1.60 1.47
CA ARG A 86 -10.33 -1.95 1.08
C ARG A 86 -11.21 -2.31 2.27
N MET A 87 -12.50 -2.02 2.12
CA MET A 87 -13.57 -2.31 3.11
C MET A 87 -14.48 -3.48 2.71
N ASP A 88 -14.12 -4.17 1.63
CA ASP A 88 -14.79 -5.36 1.10
C ASP A 88 -13.76 -6.26 0.38
N ASP A 89 -14.20 -7.45 0.00
CA ASP A 89 -13.41 -8.47 -0.70
C ASP A 89 -13.61 -8.46 -2.22
N ARG A 90 -14.29 -7.44 -2.76
CA ARG A 90 -14.59 -7.37 -4.19
C ARG A 90 -13.30 -7.21 -4.98
N PHE A 91 -13.22 -7.93 -6.09
CA PHE A 91 -12.06 -7.88 -6.98
C PHE A 91 -11.77 -6.45 -7.48
N ASP A 92 -12.83 -5.75 -7.92
CA ASP A 92 -12.82 -4.34 -8.31
C ASP A 92 -13.74 -3.54 -7.37
N GLY A 93 -13.47 -2.25 -7.20
CA GLY A 93 -14.22 -1.40 -6.27
C GLY A 93 -13.40 -0.24 -5.74
N ILE A 94 -13.99 0.53 -4.82
CA ILE A 94 -13.32 1.66 -4.18
C ILE A 94 -12.12 1.16 -3.37
N VAL A 95 -10.98 1.79 -3.59
CA VAL A 95 -9.76 1.65 -2.80
C VAL A 95 -9.50 2.97 -2.11
N TYR A 96 -9.27 2.91 -0.81
CA TYR A 96 -8.89 4.06 -0.03
C TYR A 96 -7.37 4.18 -0.04
N ARG A 97 -6.84 5.29 -0.54
CA ARG A 97 -5.41 5.46 -0.82
C ARG A 97 -4.81 6.60 -0.03
N ALA A 98 -3.53 6.45 0.28
CA ALA A 98 -2.67 7.49 0.81
C ALA A 98 -1.26 7.31 0.23
N ASP A 99 -0.52 8.39 0.08
CA ASP A 99 0.89 8.34 -0.30
C ASP A 99 1.72 7.73 0.85
N LEU A 100 2.75 6.96 0.49
CA LEU A 100 3.71 6.37 1.41
C LEU A 100 5.00 7.19 1.35
N ASP A 101 5.09 8.20 2.20
CA ASP A 101 6.21 9.15 2.26
C ASP A 101 7.39 8.60 3.07
N ALA A 102 7.94 7.44 2.66
CA ALA A 102 9.10 6.83 3.32
C ALA A 102 10.43 7.49 2.88
N GLU A 103 11.39 7.60 3.81
CA GLU A 103 12.73 8.09 3.49
C GLU A 103 13.43 7.23 2.41
N ARG A 104 14.10 7.90 1.46
CA ARG A 104 14.81 7.27 0.35
C ARG A 104 16.11 6.63 0.82
N GLY A 105 16.32 5.37 0.45
CA GLY A 105 17.53 4.61 0.74
C GLY A 105 17.73 4.26 2.22
N ARG A 106 16.81 4.63 3.12
CA ARG A 106 16.87 4.34 4.55
C ARG A 106 15.57 3.75 5.06
N TRP A 107 15.69 2.95 6.11
CA TRP A 107 14.52 2.40 6.77
C TRP A 107 13.81 3.47 7.57
N ASP A 108 12.54 3.69 7.27
CA ASP A 108 11.67 4.67 7.89
C ASP A 108 10.35 4.03 8.37
N THR A 109 9.75 4.62 9.40
CA THR A 109 8.47 4.20 9.97
C THR A 109 7.43 5.28 9.67
N VAL A 110 6.63 5.06 8.63
CA VAL A 110 5.62 6.00 8.18
C VAL A 110 4.30 5.71 8.89
N ARG A 111 3.71 6.74 9.51
CA ARG A 111 2.38 6.67 10.12
C ARG A 111 1.36 7.32 9.20
N ILE A 112 0.31 6.58 8.87
CA ILE A 112 -0.77 7.03 7.99
C ILE A 112 -2.07 7.01 8.79
N PRO A 113 -2.54 8.16 9.27
CA PRO A 113 -3.85 8.29 9.89
C PRO A 113 -4.95 7.83 8.94
N PHE A 114 -6.00 7.18 9.46
CA PHE A 114 -7.15 6.78 8.65
C PHE A 114 -7.87 7.97 7.99
N SER A 115 -7.77 9.16 8.58
CA SER A 115 -8.28 10.41 7.99
C SER A 115 -7.59 10.83 6.68
N ARG A 116 -6.38 10.33 6.41
CA ARG A 116 -5.66 10.57 5.14
C ARG A 116 -6.02 9.60 4.03
N LEU A 117 -6.83 8.58 4.32
CA LEU A 117 -7.25 7.57 3.36
C LEU A 117 -8.39 8.10 2.49
N LEU A 118 -8.08 8.44 1.24
CA LEU A 118 -9.04 9.03 0.31
C LEU A 118 -9.61 7.99 -0.68
N PRO A 119 -10.93 8.00 -0.93
CA PRO A 119 -11.57 7.03 -1.81
C PRO A 119 -11.18 7.24 -3.27
N SER A 120 -10.82 6.16 -3.94
CA SER A 120 -10.49 6.14 -5.36
C SER A 120 -11.04 4.91 -6.07
N PHE A 121 -11.46 5.09 -7.32
CA PHE A 121 -11.83 4.01 -8.23
C PHE A 121 -11.01 4.12 -9.51
N ARG A 122 -10.25 3.06 -9.83
CA ARG A 122 -9.40 2.97 -11.04
C ARG A 122 -8.52 4.21 -11.25
N GLY A 123 -7.84 4.66 -10.20
CA GLY A 123 -6.95 5.82 -10.29
C GLY A 123 -7.61 7.17 -10.00
N ARG A 124 -8.93 7.28 -10.13
CA ARG A 124 -9.66 8.56 -10.02
C ARG A 124 -10.25 8.74 -8.64
N SER A 125 -10.26 9.98 -8.15
CA SER A 125 -10.96 10.36 -6.91
C SER A 125 -12.46 10.10 -7.05
N VAL A 126 -13.12 9.71 -5.96
CA VAL A 126 -14.57 9.52 -5.90
C VAL A 126 -15.16 10.47 -4.86
N PRO A 127 -15.41 11.75 -5.21
CA PRO A 127 -16.03 12.71 -4.30
C PRO A 127 -17.39 12.22 -3.83
N GLY A 128 -17.69 12.42 -2.54
CA GLY A 128 -18.96 12.00 -1.94
C GLY A 128 -19.06 10.51 -1.57
N ALA A 129 -18.04 9.69 -1.86
CA ALA A 129 -17.94 8.37 -1.28
C ALA A 129 -17.76 8.46 0.26
N PRO A 130 -18.29 7.51 1.04
CA PRO A 130 -18.07 7.47 2.48
C PRO A 130 -16.58 7.47 2.82
N ALA A 131 -16.23 8.08 3.96
CA ALA A 131 -14.89 7.98 4.54
C ALA A 131 -14.53 6.51 4.83
N PHE A 132 -13.23 6.24 4.99
CA PHE A 132 -12.77 4.93 5.39
C PHE A 132 -13.32 4.58 6.78
N ASP A 133 -13.91 3.40 6.90
CA ASP A 133 -14.40 2.83 8.16
C ASP A 133 -13.42 1.74 8.64
N PRO A 134 -12.65 2.00 9.71
CA PRO A 134 -11.67 1.05 10.22
C PRO A 134 -12.26 -0.28 10.69
N ALA A 135 -13.53 -0.31 11.10
CA ALA A 135 -14.21 -1.56 11.50
C ALA A 135 -14.40 -2.52 10.32
N ARG A 136 -14.26 -2.02 9.08
CA ARG A 136 -14.49 -2.77 7.85
C ARG A 136 -13.21 -3.12 7.11
N PHE A 137 -12.03 -2.86 7.67
CA PHE A 137 -10.76 -3.20 7.02
C PHE A 137 -10.76 -4.66 6.57
N THR A 138 -10.45 -4.90 5.30
CA THR A 138 -10.47 -6.25 4.71
C THR A 138 -9.15 -6.62 4.05
N SER A 139 -8.53 -5.70 3.31
CA SER A 139 -7.24 -5.97 2.66
C SER A 139 -6.47 -4.68 2.44
N MET A 140 -5.17 -4.82 2.24
CA MET A 140 -4.32 -3.70 1.84
C MET A 140 -3.31 -4.09 0.78
N GLY A 141 -2.65 -3.10 0.21
CA GLY A 141 -1.64 -3.29 -0.81
C GLY A 141 -0.75 -2.08 -0.99
N PHE A 142 0.30 -2.26 -1.76
CA PHE A 142 1.23 -1.22 -2.18
C PHE A 142 1.15 -1.06 -3.68
N VAL A 143 1.29 0.17 -4.16
CA VAL A 143 1.26 0.49 -5.59
C VAL A 143 2.32 1.52 -5.93
N ILE A 144 3.03 1.28 -7.02
CA ILE A 144 3.76 2.30 -7.76
C ILE A 144 2.93 2.63 -9.01
N GLY A 145 2.74 3.91 -9.27
CA GLY A 145 1.91 4.40 -10.38
C GLY A 145 2.44 5.68 -10.99
N ASP A 146 1.55 6.45 -11.61
CA ASP A 146 1.80 7.79 -12.14
C ASP A 146 2.94 7.86 -13.16
N ARG A 147 3.05 6.80 -13.98
CA ARG A 147 3.95 6.74 -15.14
C ARG A 147 5.44 6.85 -14.76
N GLN A 148 5.81 6.43 -13.56
CA GLN A 148 7.20 6.34 -13.09
C GLN A 148 7.95 5.17 -13.76
N ALA A 149 8.19 5.26 -15.07
CA ALA A 149 8.78 4.18 -15.87
C ALA A 149 10.17 3.74 -15.37
N GLY A 150 10.45 2.44 -15.50
CA GLY A 150 11.73 1.83 -15.15
C GLY A 150 11.66 0.91 -13.93
N PRO A 151 12.83 0.44 -13.45
CA PRO A 151 12.90 -0.44 -12.30
C PRO A 151 12.47 0.30 -11.04
N PHE A 152 11.94 -0.48 -10.09
CA PHE A 152 11.60 -0.01 -8.75
C PHE A 152 11.86 -1.10 -7.70
N GLU A 153 12.12 -0.68 -6.48
CA GLU A 153 12.25 -1.54 -5.31
C GLU A 153 11.76 -0.82 -4.03
N LEU A 154 10.85 -1.47 -3.29
CA LEU A 154 10.38 -1.08 -1.97
C LEU A 154 10.61 -2.24 -1.00
N ALA A 155 11.49 -2.03 -0.02
CA ALA A 155 11.67 -2.99 1.06
C ALA A 155 10.61 -2.76 2.15
N LEU A 156 9.97 -3.84 2.60
CA LEU A 156 8.87 -3.83 3.56
C LEU A 156 9.24 -4.71 4.74
N ALA A 157 9.29 -4.16 5.95
CA ALA A 157 9.56 -4.92 7.16
C ALA A 157 8.25 -5.33 7.85
N HIS A 158 7.34 -4.39 8.09
CA HIS A 158 6.04 -4.71 8.69
C HIS A 158 4.98 -3.64 8.44
N VAL A 159 3.73 -4.04 8.64
CA VAL A 159 2.57 -3.14 8.80
C VAL A 159 1.87 -3.47 10.11
N ALA A 160 1.66 -2.45 10.92
CA ALA A 160 0.84 -2.48 12.12
C ALA A 160 -0.32 -1.48 12.02
N ALA A 161 -1.30 -1.64 12.89
CA ALA A 161 -2.27 -0.60 13.21
C ALA A 161 -2.02 -0.19 14.66
N GLY A 162 -2.21 1.09 14.96
CA GLY A 162 -1.95 1.64 16.28
C GLY A 162 -2.70 2.93 16.54
N THR A 163 -2.63 3.39 17.78
CA THR A 163 -3.13 4.69 18.22
C THR A 163 -1.96 5.65 18.35
N TRP A 164 -2.21 6.93 18.04
CA TRP A 164 -1.19 7.98 18.12
C TRP A 164 -1.82 9.20 18.77
N ASP A 165 -1.17 9.74 19.81
CA ASP A 165 -1.46 11.11 20.20
C ASP A 165 -1.03 12.01 19.05
N GLU A 166 -1.99 12.63 18.35
CA GLU A 166 -1.65 13.75 17.47
C GLU A 166 -0.93 14.80 18.33
N PRO A 167 0.28 15.26 17.95
CA PRO A 167 0.80 16.45 18.58
C PRO A 167 -0.24 17.55 18.31
N ALA A 168 -0.78 18.13 19.39
CA ALA A 168 -1.67 19.27 19.30
C ALA A 168 -1.07 20.25 18.29
N ILE A 169 -1.77 20.46 17.17
CA ILE A 169 -1.36 21.46 16.19
C ILE A 169 -1.38 22.78 16.95
N GLY A 170 -0.18 23.24 17.33
CA GLY A 170 0.01 24.52 17.99
C GLY A 170 -0.61 25.57 17.09
N GLY A 171 -1.68 26.18 17.58
CA GLY A 171 -2.29 27.33 16.94
C GLY A 171 -1.23 28.39 16.71
N VAL A 172 -1.15 28.86 15.48
CA VAL A 172 -0.49 30.11 15.11
C VAL A 172 -1.58 31.16 14.97
#